data_AF-A0AAE1HPV1-F1
#
_entry.id   AF-A0AAE1HPV1-F1
#
_cell.length_a   1.000
_cell.length_b   1.000
_cell.length_c   1.000
_cell.angle_alpha   90.00
_cell.angle_beta   90.00
_cell.angle_gamma   90.00
#
_symmetry.space_group_name_H-M   'P 1'
#
loop_
_entity.id
_entity.type
_entity.pdbx_description
1 polymer ?
#
loop_
_entity_poly.entity_id
_entity_poly.type
_entity_poly.pdbx_seq_one_letter_code
_entity_poly.pdbx_strand_id
1 'polypeptide(L)'
;MRGSLPSSQVGPRRPLCPQVPTRRARLSPAPAPASSPGPGKMRRGPRGPRGCSLAGVTLLAAALGAVLLLCSATAAAASSLHTGAAINVFSRYGYFAISMRVVPRNETDRWIFREPSVNVFKNITALPPRSPSAAARHNGRVPVFEGDFHMEFCDNLRQLLQAYFRDFQVERLERPWSAFTASWSRNAMAKHLGLNATYVAGSHCYVLVRVARHRESGRMAPAQPGVPVEDFVAKDRDLVVPGDTESVVEWVKSFGSHYVASYVTGNSLYQVFVYTPHIYRRIKERLKTQGVAALSAVELASYFSPWYAEHMGRIQSASGNYTVEAWAASQLRVNFYFFAYPSLIKLHGDVGLLKTLDGLLQNEAVLQLDLRTLAPVFQSPERRHWFNEVVDNQLKLWEVNMS
;
A
#
# COMPACT_ATOMS: atom_id res chain seq x y z
N MET A 1 37.78 30.52 -49.26
CA MET A 1 37.90 31.92 -48.78
C MET A 1 37.62 31.96 -47.29
N ARG A 2 38.55 32.49 -46.49
CA ARG A 2 38.46 32.95 -45.06
C ARG A 2 37.94 31.90 -44.05
N GLY A 3 38.80 31.29 -43.23
CA GLY A 3 39.33 31.83 -41.95
C GLY A 3 38.30 31.54 -40.84
N SER A 4 38.55 30.89 -39.70
CA SER A 4 39.70 30.99 -38.79
C SER A 4 39.57 29.88 -37.72
N LEU A 5 40.70 29.32 -37.25
CA LEU A 5 40.80 28.66 -35.94
C LEU A 5 41.04 29.72 -34.85
N PRO A 6 40.75 29.45 -33.57
CA PRO A 6 41.88 29.15 -32.69
C PRO A 6 41.66 28.08 -31.62
N SER A 7 42.79 27.42 -31.31
CA SER A 7 43.29 26.88 -30.04
C SER A 7 42.55 27.18 -28.74
N SER A 8 42.39 26.16 -27.89
CA SER A 8 43.26 25.96 -26.71
C SER A 8 42.70 24.87 -25.79
N GLN A 9 43.56 23.90 -25.46
CA GLN A 9 43.35 22.85 -24.47
C GLN A 9 43.45 23.40 -23.04
N VAL A 10 42.52 23.03 -22.17
CA VAL A 10 42.72 23.01 -20.71
C VAL A 10 42.00 21.77 -20.17
N GLY A 11 42.77 20.77 -19.73
CA GLY A 11 42.25 19.63 -18.99
C GLY A 11 42.44 19.81 -17.47
N PRO A 12 41.55 19.24 -16.64
CA PRO A 12 41.87 18.91 -15.26
C PRO A 12 41.84 17.38 -15.07
N ARG A 13 42.99 16.76 -14.83
CA ARG A 13 43.47 16.31 -13.49
C ARG A 13 42.44 15.50 -12.69
N ARG A 14 42.70 14.18 -12.65
CA ARG A 14 42.14 13.20 -11.70
C ARG A 14 42.36 13.66 -10.25
N PRO A 15 41.38 13.48 -9.35
CA PRO A 15 41.63 13.41 -7.92
C PRO A 15 41.81 11.95 -7.48
N LEU A 16 42.88 11.72 -6.73
CA LEU A 16 43.17 10.51 -5.97
C LEU A 16 42.08 10.27 -4.91
N CYS A 17 41.60 9.03 -4.80
CA CYS A 17 40.81 8.58 -3.67
C CYS A 17 41.71 8.39 -2.43
N PRO A 18 41.36 8.95 -1.27
CA PRO A 18 41.99 8.59 -0.01
C PRO A 18 41.41 7.28 0.53
N GLN A 19 42.31 6.34 0.86
CA GLN A 19 41.97 5.13 1.60
C GLN A 19 41.58 5.48 3.04
N VAL A 20 40.45 4.94 3.50
CA VAL A 20 40.00 5.02 4.90
C VAL A 20 40.11 3.63 5.54
N PRO A 21 40.60 3.51 6.79
CA PRO A 21 41.00 2.23 7.36
C PRO A 21 39.82 1.40 7.89
N THR A 22 39.93 0.10 7.68
CA THR A 22 39.10 -0.96 8.24
C THR A 22 39.25 -1.05 9.76
N ARG A 23 38.22 -0.64 10.51
CA ARG A 23 38.10 -0.94 11.95
C ARG A 23 37.28 -2.21 12.15
N ARG A 24 37.97 -3.30 12.47
CA ARG A 24 37.41 -4.55 13.04
C ARG A 24 36.78 -4.25 14.40
N ALA A 25 35.48 -4.45 14.54
CA ALA A 25 34.82 -4.54 15.85
C ALA A 25 34.97 -5.97 16.39
N ARG A 26 35.66 -6.10 17.53
CA ARG A 26 35.77 -7.33 18.31
C ARG A 26 34.41 -7.65 18.95
N LEU A 27 33.97 -8.88 18.78
CA LEU A 27 32.98 -9.54 19.63
C LEU A 27 33.60 -9.75 21.03
N SER A 28 32.85 -9.46 22.07
CA SER A 28 33.10 -9.94 23.43
C SER A 28 31.80 -10.48 24.03
N PRO A 29 31.86 -11.53 24.85
CA PRO A 29 30.73 -12.40 25.15
C PRO A 29 29.86 -11.88 26.29
N ALA A 30 28.58 -12.26 26.26
CA ALA A 30 27.62 -12.03 27.33
C ALA A 30 27.92 -12.94 28.54
N PRO A 31 27.78 -12.43 29.79
CA PRO A 31 27.84 -13.25 30.99
C PRO A 31 26.49 -13.89 31.33
N ALA A 32 26.54 -15.15 31.75
CA ALA A 32 25.41 -15.86 32.36
C ALA A 32 25.18 -15.39 33.81
N PRO A 33 23.94 -15.34 34.30
CA PRO A 33 23.68 -15.31 35.73
C PRO A 33 23.20 -16.67 36.25
N ALA A 34 23.76 -17.00 37.40
CA ALA A 34 23.70 -18.26 38.10
C ALA A 34 22.41 -18.48 38.90
N SER A 35 22.22 -19.76 39.19
CA SER A 35 21.30 -20.45 40.08
C SER A 35 21.03 -19.80 41.45
N SER A 36 19.75 -19.87 41.82
CA SER A 36 19.16 -19.66 43.14
C SER A 36 19.75 -20.53 44.26
N PRO A 37 19.63 -20.08 45.53
CA PRO A 37 19.46 -21.01 46.65
C PRO A 37 18.24 -20.68 47.54
N GLY A 38 17.44 -21.72 47.77
CA GLY A 38 16.83 -22.23 49.02
C GLY A 38 16.29 -21.30 50.13
N PRO A 39 15.12 -21.62 50.73
CA PRO A 39 14.50 -20.86 51.82
C PRO A 39 14.94 -21.34 53.22
N GLY A 40 15.06 -20.41 54.18
CA GLY A 40 15.43 -20.72 55.57
C GLY A 40 14.92 -19.73 56.62
N LYS A 41 13.78 -20.09 57.23
CA LYS A 41 13.31 -19.89 58.62
C LYS A 41 13.45 -18.52 59.35
N MET A 42 12.27 -17.96 59.62
CA MET A 42 11.70 -17.54 60.92
C MET A 42 12.58 -16.83 61.99
N ARG A 43 12.18 -15.60 62.36
CA ARG A 43 12.18 -15.10 63.76
C ARG A 43 11.12 -14.00 63.98
N ARG A 44 10.51 -14.00 65.17
CA ARG A 44 9.35 -13.21 65.61
C ARG A 44 9.74 -11.83 66.21
N GLY A 45 8.99 -10.80 65.82
CA GLY A 45 8.44 -9.65 66.59
C GLY A 45 9.39 -8.60 67.20
N PRO A 46 8.89 -7.44 67.73
CA PRO A 46 7.48 -6.98 67.81
C PRO A 46 7.19 -5.46 67.51
N ARG A 47 5.88 -5.15 67.39
CA ARG A 47 5.12 -3.90 67.71
C ARG A 47 5.41 -2.57 66.95
N GLY A 48 4.35 -2.04 66.29
CA GLY A 48 4.27 -0.76 65.55
C GLY A 48 4.15 0.50 66.43
N PRO A 49 3.41 1.58 66.07
CA PRO A 49 2.61 1.84 64.85
C PRO A 49 2.87 3.24 64.21
N ARG A 50 2.30 3.50 63.02
CA ARG A 50 1.52 4.73 62.66
C ARG A 50 1.18 4.73 61.15
N GLY A 51 -0.09 5.00 60.87
CA GLY A 51 -0.73 4.76 59.59
C GLY A 51 -0.43 5.81 58.52
N CYS A 52 -0.15 5.33 57.32
CA CYS A 52 -0.45 6.04 56.08
C CYS A 52 -1.53 5.22 55.36
N SER A 53 -2.63 5.88 55.04
CA SER A 53 -3.80 5.27 54.39
C SER A 53 -3.40 4.57 53.08
N LEU A 54 -3.41 3.23 53.09
CA LEU A 54 -3.19 2.40 51.91
C LEU A 54 -4.27 2.60 50.82
N ALA A 55 -5.40 3.23 51.16
CA ALA A 55 -6.50 3.43 50.23
C ALA A 55 -6.19 4.49 49.15
N GLY A 56 -5.35 5.50 49.45
CA GLY A 56 -5.04 6.56 48.47
C GLY A 56 -4.11 6.10 47.35
N VAL A 57 -3.14 5.22 47.66
CA VAL A 57 -2.13 4.75 46.69
C VAL A 57 -2.71 3.68 45.75
N THR A 58 -3.62 2.84 46.24
CA THR A 58 -4.31 1.83 45.41
C THR A 58 -5.33 2.47 44.46
N LEU A 59 -6.03 3.53 44.88
CA LEU A 59 -6.95 4.27 44.01
C LEU A 59 -6.24 5.02 42.87
N LEU A 60 -5.09 5.63 43.14
CA LEU A 60 -4.29 6.29 42.10
C LEU A 60 -3.66 5.30 41.11
N ALA A 61 -3.16 4.16 41.58
CA ALA A 61 -2.62 3.11 40.71
C ALA A 61 -3.72 2.43 39.87
N ALA A 62 -4.91 2.22 40.45
CA ALA A 62 -6.07 1.70 39.72
C ALA A 62 -6.62 2.73 38.71
N ALA A 63 -6.62 4.02 39.04
CA ALA A 63 -7.02 5.09 38.13
C ALA A 63 -6.00 5.28 36.98
N LEU A 64 -4.69 5.25 37.24
CA LEU A 64 -3.67 5.25 36.19
C LEU A 64 -3.72 3.98 35.34
N GLY A 65 -3.93 2.82 35.96
CA GLY A 65 -4.11 1.55 35.26
C GLY A 65 -5.35 1.55 34.38
N ALA A 66 -6.47 2.09 34.86
CA ALA A 66 -7.70 2.26 34.09
C ALA A 66 -7.51 3.27 32.95
N VAL A 67 -6.85 4.41 33.18
CA VAL A 67 -6.55 5.39 32.12
C VAL A 67 -5.62 4.80 31.06
N LEU A 68 -4.58 4.04 31.45
CA LEU A 68 -3.73 3.33 30.50
C LEU A 68 -4.48 2.23 29.73
N LEU A 69 -5.39 1.49 30.39
CA LEU A 69 -6.25 0.51 29.72
C LEU A 69 -7.29 1.16 28.80
N LEU A 70 -7.88 2.30 29.17
CA LEU A 70 -8.80 3.05 28.32
C LEU A 70 -8.07 3.73 27.14
N CYS A 71 -6.83 4.20 27.33
CA CYS A 71 -5.99 4.73 26.25
C CYS A 71 -5.51 3.64 25.29
N SER A 72 -5.22 2.42 25.78
CA SER A 72 -4.84 1.31 24.91
C SER A 72 -6.04 0.64 24.24
N ALA A 73 -7.22 0.63 24.87
CA ALA A 73 -8.47 0.18 24.25
C ALA A 73 -9.01 1.16 23.19
N THR A 74 -8.83 2.47 23.38
CA THR A 74 -9.17 3.47 22.34
C THR A 74 -8.18 3.47 21.17
N ALA A 75 -6.89 3.20 21.43
CA ALA A 75 -5.90 2.99 20.35
C ALA A 75 -6.14 1.68 19.57
N ALA A 76 -6.67 0.63 20.22
CA ALA A 76 -7.01 -0.64 19.57
C ALA A 76 -8.30 -0.60 18.75
N ALA A 77 -9.17 0.40 18.97
CA ALA A 77 -10.45 0.54 18.27
C ALA A 77 -10.36 1.35 16.94
N ALA A 78 -9.17 1.86 16.56
CA ALA A 78 -9.00 2.77 15.42
C ALA A 78 -8.22 2.15 14.22
N SER A 79 -8.03 0.83 14.17
CA SER A 79 -7.17 0.18 13.16
C SER A 79 -7.89 -0.75 12.18
N SER A 80 -9.18 -0.53 11.92
CA SER A 80 -9.92 -1.23 10.86
C SER A 80 -10.22 -0.25 9.73
N LEU A 81 -9.94 -0.66 8.49
CA LEU A 81 -10.32 0.13 7.32
C LEU A 81 -11.85 0.11 7.19
N HIS A 82 -12.50 1.25 7.32
CA HIS A 82 -13.94 1.40 7.13
C HIS A 82 -14.28 2.70 6.43
N THR A 83 -15.48 2.79 5.85
CA THR A 83 -15.95 4.02 5.19
C THR A 83 -16.15 5.15 6.19
N GLY A 84 -15.98 6.39 5.74
CA GLY A 84 -16.13 7.61 6.54
C GLY A 84 -15.00 7.87 7.53
N ALA A 85 -14.04 6.95 7.67
CA ALA A 85 -12.81 7.16 8.41
C ALA A 85 -11.99 8.26 7.73
N ALA A 86 -11.61 9.28 8.47
CA ALA A 86 -10.78 10.36 8.00
C ALA A 86 -9.29 10.02 8.12
N ILE A 87 -8.50 10.42 7.12
CA ILE A 87 -7.08 10.14 6.97
C ILE A 87 -6.34 11.45 6.65
N ASN A 88 -5.18 11.64 7.28
CA ASN A 88 -4.26 12.70 6.93
C ASN A 88 -3.31 12.24 5.80
N VAL A 89 -3.64 12.62 4.56
CA VAL A 89 -2.86 12.21 3.38
C VAL A 89 -1.45 12.80 3.38
N PHE A 90 -1.28 13.99 3.95
CA PHE A 90 -0.01 14.70 3.97
C PHE A 90 1.01 14.08 4.93
N SER A 91 0.54 13.47 6.02
CA SER A 91 1.43 12.90 7.04
C SER A 91 2.34 11.78 6.50
N ARG A 92 1.91 11.08 5.44
CA ARG A 92 2.61 9.95 4.82
C ARG A 92 2.56 9.94 3.31
N TYR A 93 2.44 11.11 2.67
CA TYR A 93 2.49 11.17 1.22
C TYR A 93 3.80 10.55 0.70
N GLY A 94 3.70 9.64 -0.28
CA GLY A 94 4.81 8.86 -0.81
C GLY A 94 5.13 7.59 0.00
N TYR A 95 4.54 7.44 1.18
CA TYR A 95 4.79 6.36 2.13
C TYR A 95 3.55 5.54 2.46
N PHE A 96 2.40 5.70 1.79
CA PHE A 96 1.19 4.94 2.14
C PHE A 96 1.38 3.41 2.13
N ALA A 97 2.29 2.90 1.31
CA ALA A 97 2.64 1.48 1.31
C ALA A 97 3.24 0.98 2.66
N ILE A 98 3.54 1.88 3.60
CA ILE A 98 4.00 1.52 4.94
C ILE A 98 2.88 1.34 5.98
N SER A 99 1.73 1.96 5.76
CA SER A 99 0.57 1.92 6.65
C SER A 99 -0.65 1.25 6.02
N MET A 100 -0.59 0.98 4.72
CA MET A 100 -1.59 0.23 3.96
C MET A 100 -0.90 -0.93 3.25
N ARG A 101 -1.40 -2.15 3.48
CA ARG A 101 -0.81 -3.35 2.91
C ARG A 101 -1.25 -3.52 1.44
N VAL A 102 -0.47 -2.93 0.54
CA VAL A 102 -0.72 -2.91 -0.91
C VAL A 102 0.39 -3.57 -1.73
N VAL A 103 1.49 -3.93 -1.08
CA VAL A 103 2.67 -4.59 -1.66
C VAL A 103 3.30 -5.56 -0.66
N PRO A 104 4.06 -6.57 -1.13
CA PRO A 104 4.76 -7.52 -0.26
C PRO A 104 5.64 -6.82 0.76
N ARG A 105 5.50 -7.23 2.03
CA ARG A 105 6.36 -6.79 3.13
C ARG A 105 6.95 -7.99 3.84
N ASN A 106 8.16 -7.81 4.36
CA ASN A 106 8.85 -8.83 5.13
C ASN A 106 8.46 -8.71 6.62
N GLU A 107 7.18 -8.80 6.91
CA GLU A 107 6.61 -8.65 8.25
C GLU A 107 5.73 -9.86 8.58
N THR A 108 5.77 -10.31 9.83
CA THR A 108 5.00 -11.47 10.31
C THR A 108 3.57 -11.12 10.73
N ASP A 109 3.31 -9.83 10.99
CA ASP A 109 2.00 -9.36 11.45
C ASP A 109 0.96 -9.40 10.33
N ARG A 110 -0.32 -9.61 10.66
CA ARG A 110 -1.43 -9.73 9.69
C ARG A 110 -2.26 -8.47 9.47
N TRP A 111 -1.71 -7.30 9.79
CA TRP A 111 -2.43 -6.04 9.63
C TRP A 111 -2.69 -5.71 8.15
N ILE A 112 -3.84 -5.12 7.84
CA ILE A 112 -4.17 -4.66 6.49
C ILE A 112 -4.02 -3.13 6.39
N PHE A 113 -4.41 -2.44 7.47
CA PHE A 113 -4.46 -1.00 7.56
C PHE A 113 -4.02 -0.55 8.96
N ARG A 114 -3.14 0.47 9.03
CA ARG A 114 -2.57 1.02 10.26
C ARG A 114 -2.50 2.55 10.24
N GLU A 115 -3.04 3.19 9.22
CA GLU A 115 -3.04 4.65 9.16
C GLU A 115 -3.96 5.19 10.27
N PRO A 116 -3.50 6.14 11.10
CA PRO A 116 -4.36 6.76 12.10
C PRO A 116 -5.60 7.35 11.43
N SER A 117 -6.78 6.99 11.93
CA SER A 117 -8.04 7.45 11.38
C SER A 117 -9.01 7.94 12.44
N VAL A 118 -9.83 8.92 12.06
CA VAL A 118 -10.84 9.54 12.94
C VAL A 118 -12.23 9.40 12.31
N ASN A 119 -13.23 9.02 13.09
CA ASN A 119 -14.62 9.01 12.62
C ASN A 119 -15.17 10.43 12.57
N VAL A 120 -15.43 10.93 11.36
CA VAL A 120 -15.87 12.32 11.17
C VAL A 120 -17.39 12.44 10.97
N PHE A 121 -18.01 11.49 10.29
CA PHE A 121 -19.43 11.58 9.92
C PHE A 121 -20.33 10.79 10.86
N LYS A 122 -21.51 11.35 11.16
CA LYS A 122 -22.62 10.64 11.81
C LYS A 122 -23.49 9.96 10.76
N ASN A 123 -24.05 8.80 11.09
CA ASN A 123 -25.06 8.09 10.28
C ASN A 123 -24.64 7.85 8.82
N ILE A 124 -23.45 7.28 8.61
CA ILE A 124 -22.94 6.96 7.29
C ILE A 124 -23.92 6.03 6.55
N THR A 125 -24.46 6.51 5.43
CA THR A 125 -25.30 5.67 4.56
C THR A 125 -24.39 4.76 3.74
N ALA A 126 -24.28 3.51 4.18
CA ALA A 126 -23.58 2.47 3.44
C ALA A 126 -24.32 2.18 2.12
N LEU A 127 -23.59 2.17 1.02
CA LEU A 127 -24.06 1.68 -0.26
C LEU A 127 -23.76 0.19 -0.37
N PRO A 128 -24.58 -0.58 -1.08
CA PRO A 128 -24.27 -1.98 -1.34
C PRO A 128 -22.90 -2.09 -2.05
N PRO A 129 -22.13 -3.16 -1.75
CA PRO A 129 -20.91 -3.49 -2.45
C PRO A 129 -21.10 -3.35 -3.96
N ARG A 130 -20.17 -2.67 -4.62
CA ARG A 130 -20.11 -2.71 -6.09
C ARG A 130 -19.53 -4.06 -6.46
N SER A 131 -20.33 -5.12 -6.40
CA SER A 131 -19.84 -6.44 -6.76
C SER A 131 -19.59 -6.48 -8.27
N PRO A 132 -18.37 -6.83 -8.74
CA PRO A 132 -18.16 -7.22 -10.13
C PRO A 132 -19.07 -8.40 -10.51
N SER A 133 -19.49 -9.20 -9.52
CA SER A 133 -20.34 -10.37 -9.71
C SER A 133 -21.84 -10.08 -9.85
N ALA A 134 -22.30 -8.83 -9.68
CA ALA A 134 -23.71 -8.50 -9.92
C ALA A 134 -24.11 -8.71 -11.40
N ALA A 135 -23.19 -8.47 -12.34
CA ALA A 135 -23.39 -8.78 -13.75
C ALA A 135 -23.26 -10.29 -14.08
N ALA A 136 -22.50 -11.05 -13.29
CA ALA A 136 -22.29 -12.49 -13.48
C ALA A 136 -23.39 -13.37 -12.87
N ARG A 137 -24.20 -12.84 -11.95
CA ARG A 137 -25.37 -13.53 -11.36
C ARG A 137 -26.54 -13.72 -12.34
N HIS A 138 -26.42 -13.27 -13.58
CA HIS A 138 -27.51 -13.31 -14.56
C HIS A 138 -27.98 -14.73 -14.93
N ASN A 139 -27.21 -15.79 -14.59
CA ASN A 139 -27.55 -17.18 -14.93
C ASN A 139 -27.55 -18.18 -13.74
N GLY A 140 -27.63 -17.73 -12.48
CA GLY A 140 -27.75 -18.62 -11.32
C GLY A 140 -26.55 -19.55 -11.04
N ARG A 141 -25.43 -19.39 -11.76
CA ARG A 141 -24.18 -20.13 -11.52
C ARG A 141 -23.27 -19.32 -10.58
N VAL A 142 -22.83 -19.95 -9.49
CA VAL A 142 -21.78 -19.40 -8.63
C VAL A 142 -20.47 -19.39 -9.42
N PRO A 143 -19.81 -18.24 -9.62
CA PRO A 143 -18.52 -18.20 -10.33
C PRO A 143 -17.48 -19.02 -9.54
N VAL A 144 -16.70 -19.85 -10.25
CA VAL A 144 -15.68 -20.72 -9.64
C VAL A 144 -14.54 -19.92 -9.00
N PHE A 145 -14.32 -18.69 -9.47
CA PHE A 145 -13.42 -17.71 -8.91
C PHE A 145 -14.12 -16.35 -9.00
N GLU A 146 -14.41 -15.73 -7.86
CA GLU A 146 -15.03 -14.40 -7.81
C GLU A 146 -13.93 -13.35 -7.65
N GLY A 147 -13.22 -13.14 -8.75
CA GLY A 147 -12.07 -12.27 -8.81
C GLY A 147 -11.76 -11.88 -10.25
N ASP A 148 -10.76 -11.02 -10.41
CA ASP A 148 -10.41 -10.46 -11.72
C ASP A 148 -9.06 -10.96 -12.21
N PHE A 149 -9.00 -11.37 -13.47
CA PHE A 149 -7.76 -11.65 -14.19
C PHE A 149 -7.52 -10.48 -15.15
N HIS A 150 -6.45 -9.74 -14.91
CA HIS A 150 -6.10 -8.58 -15.70
C HIS A 150 -4.71 -8.70 -16.30
N MET A 151 -4.59 -8.15 -17.51
CA MET A 151 -3.34 -8.02 -18.24
C MET A 151 -3.24 -6.59 -18.75
N GLU A 152 -2.22 -5.87 -18.29
CA GLU A 152 -2.03 -4.46 -18.58
C GLU A 152 -0.70 -4.21 -19.29
N PHE A 153 -0.78 -3.65 -20.49
CA PHE A 153 0.36 -3.29 -21.32
C PHE A 153 0.83 -1.87 -21.00
N CYS A 154 2.05 -1.76 -20.49
CA CYS A 154 2.64 -0.53 -19.99
C CYS A 154 3.88 -0.16 -20.80
N ASP A 155 3.84 0.99 -21.47
CA ASP A 155 4.91 1.42 -22.39
C ASP A 155 6.19 1.84 -21.64
N ASN A 156 6.10 2.13 -20.34
CA ASN A 156 7.20 2.50 -19.46
C ASN A 156 6.84 2.24 -17.99
N LEU A 157 7.81 2.46 -17.09
CA LEU A 157 7.67 2.23 -15.66
C LEU A 157 6.57 3.07 -15.01
N ARG A 158 6.38 4.32 -15.47
CA ARG A 158 5.30 5.19 -14.95
C ARG A 158 3.93 4.57 -15.22
N GLN A 159 3.70 4.08 -16.45
CA GLN A 159 2.47 3.39 -16.79
C GLN A 159 2.31 2.09 -15.99
N LEU A 160 3.41 1.38 -15.67
CA LEU A 160 3.37 0.19 -14.82
C LEU A 160 2.90 0.51 -13.39
N LEU A 161 3.40 1.60 -12.80
CA LEU A 161 2.95 2.03 -11.47
C LEU A 161 1.49 2.47 -11.50
N GLN A 162 1.08 3.20 -12.55
CA GLN A 162 -0.31 3.59 -12.75
C GLN A 162 -1.24 2.39 -12.92
N ALA A 163 -0.81 1.37 -13.68
CA ALA A 163 -1.51 0.10 -13.83
C ALA A 163 -1.66 -0.62 -12.48
N TYR A 164 -0.55 -0.75 -11.73
CA TYR A 164 -0.55 -1.42 -10.44
C TYR A 164 -1.52 -0.77 -9.45
N PHE A 165 -1.57 0.56 -9.40
CA PHE A 165 -2.39 1.35 -8.47
C PHE A 165 -3.66 1.94 -9.12
N ARG A 166 -4.14 1.35 -10.23
CA ARG A 166 -5.30 1.88 -10.99
C ARG A 166 -6.54 2.12 -10.13
N ASP A 167 -6.83 1.20 -9.21
CA ASP A 167 -8.01 1.25 -8.35
C ASP A 167 -7.77 1.99 -7.03
N PHE A 168 -6.66 2.73 -6.92
CA PHE A 168 -6.36 3.61 -5.81
C PHE A 168 -6.53 5.05 -6.26
N GLN A 169 -7.49 5.74 -5.66
CA GLN A 169 -7.88 7.09 -5.99
C GLN A 169 -7.76 7.96 -4.74
N VAL A 170 -7.21 9.15 -4.93
CA VAL A 170 -7.13 10.20 -3.91
C VAL A 170 -7.56 11.47 -4.60
N GLU A 171 -8.70 12.02 -4.19
CA GLU A 171 -9.24 13.24 -4.77
C GLU A 171 -8.18 14.35 -4.75
N ARG A 172 -8.11 15.13 -5.83
CA ARG A 172 -7.13 16.21 -6.05
C ARG A 172 -5.68 15.78 -6.30
N LEU A 173 -5.35 14.48 -6.32
CA LEU A 173 -4.07 14.02 -6.86
C LEU A 173 -4.18 13.70 -8.35
N GLU A 174 -3.23 14.20 -9.15
CA GLU A 174 -3.13 13.85 -10.57
C GLU A 174 -2.55 12.44 -10.75
N ARG A 175 -1.65 12.04 -9.84
CA ARG A 175 -0.96 10.75 -9.88
C ARG A 175 -1.18 10.00 -8.56
N PRO A 176 -2.35 9.40 -8.30
CA PRO A 176 -2.64 8.73 -7.03
C PRO A 176 -1.59 7.68 -6.61
N TRP A 177 -1.00 6.96 -7.58
CA TRP A 177 0.07 5.98 -7.36
C TRP A 177 1.32 6.57 -6.70
N SER A 178 1.58 7.87 -6.85
CA SER A 178 2.72 8.56 -6.23
C SER A 178 2.60 8.60 -4.70
N ALA A 179 1.39 8.68 -4.15
CA ALA A 179 1.16 8.66 -2.69
C ALA A 179 1.67 7.37 -2.03
N PHE A 180 1.79 6.28 -2.80
CA PHE A 180 2.29 4.99 -2.32
C PHE A 180 3.77 4.76 -2.63
N THR A 181 4.30 5.38 -3.69
CA THR A 181 5.55 4.96 -4.33
C THR A 181 6.62 6.04 -4.40
N ALA A 182 6.30 7.31 -4.16
CA ALA A 182 7.25 8.41 -4.33
C ALA A 182 8.50 8.27 -3.45
N SER A 183 8.40 7.60 -2.30
CA SER A 183 9.55 7.32 -1.43
C SER A 183 10.41 6.12 -1.86
N TRP A 184 9.96 5.33 -2.84
CA TRP A 184 10.64 4.09 -3.20
C TRP A 184 11.92 4.36 -3.98
N SER A 185 13.03 3.82 -3.47
CA SER A 185 14.24 3.68 -4.29
C SER A 185 14.01 2.71 -5.44
N ARG A 186 14.87 2.77 -6.48
CA ARG A 186 14.85 1.81 -7.60
C ARG A 186 14.90 0.35 -7.13
N ASN A 187 15.68 0.06 -6.08
CA ASN A 187 15.78 -1.28 -5.51
C ASN A 187 14.50 -1.70 -4.79
N ALA A 188 13.87 -0.78 -4.05
CA ALA A 188 12.59 -1.04 -3.39
C ALA A 188 11.50 -1.30 -4.43
N MET A 189 11.44 -0.48 -5.48
CA MET A 189 10.51 -0.64 -6.59
C MET A 189 10.70 -1.97 -7.33
N ALA A 190 11.95 -2.33 -7.64
CA ALA A 190 12.27 -3.63 -8.24
C ALA A 190 11.80 -4.79 -7.36
N LYS A 191 12.10 -4.73 -6.06
CA LYS A 191 11.67 -5.72 -5.07
C LYS A 191 10.14 -5.84 -5.03
N HIS A 192 9.41 -4.74 -4.90
CA HIS A 192 7.95 -4.75 -4.83
C HIS A 192 7.31 -5.24 -6.13
N LEU A 193 7.92 -4.99 -7.29
CA LEU A 193 7.39 -5.46 -8.58
C LEU A 193 7.89 -6.88 -8.96
N GLY A 194 8.70 -7.52 -8.11
CA GLY A 194 9.30 -8.82 -8.39
C GLY A 194 10.37 -8.80 -9.49
N LEU A 195 10.92 -7.63 -9.82
CA LEU A 195 11.90 -7.41 -10.89
C LEU A 195 13.34 -7.35 -10.36
N ASN A 196 14.31 -7.51 -11.27
CA ASN A 196 15.68 -7.08 -11.01
C ASN A 196 15.83 -5.55 -11.18
N ALA A 197 16.69 -4.92 -10.39
CA ALA A 197 16.86 -3.45 -10.38
C ALA A 197 17.30 -2.87 -11.73
N THR A 198 18.00 -3.66 -12.55
CA THR A 198 18.38 -3.29 -13.92
C THR A 198 17.19 -3.00 -14.81
N TYR A 199 16.06 -3.68 -14.61
CA TYR A 199 14.85 -3.53 -15.41
C TYR A 199 13.90 -2.45 -14.91
N VAL A 200 14.25 -1.75 -13.82
CA VAL A 200 13.55 -0.54 -13.34
C VAL A 200 14.23 0.73 -13.86
N ALA A 201 15.35 0.59 -14.55
CA ALA A 201 16.04 1.65 -15.27
C ALA A 201 16.08 1.34 -16.76
N GLY A 202 16.20 2.37 -17.60
CA GLY A 202 16.29 2.20 -19.06
C GLY A 202 14.94 2.20 -19.78
N SER A 203 15.01 1.92 -21.08
CA SER A 203 13.87 1.97 -22.01
C SER A 203 13.24 0.59 -22.20
N HIS A 204 12.57 0.09 -21.17
CA HIS A 204 11.83 -1.17 -21.22
C HIS A 204 10.31 -0.92 -21.25
N CYS A 205 9.58 -1.88 -21.82
CA CYS A 205 8.14 -1.96 -21.73
C CYS A 205 7.74 -3.13 -20.85
N TYR A 206 6.57 -3.04 -20.22
CA TYR A 206 6.14 -3.98 -19.19
C TYR A 206 4.75 -4.52 -19.49
N VAL A 207 4.49 -5.75 -19.07
CA VAL A 207 3.14 -6.29 -18.98
C VAL A 207 2.90 -6.74 -17.53
N LEU A 208 1.91 -6.14 -16.88
CA LEU A 208 1.45 -6.55 -15.56
C LEU A 208 0.32 -7.57 -15.72
N VAL A 209 0.52 -8.76 -15.17
CA VAL A 209 -0.53 -9.78 -15.06
C VAL A 209 -0.92 -9.87 -13.59
N ARG A 210 -2.22 -9.76 -13.29
CA ARG A 210 -2.74 -9.79 -11.93
C ARG A 210 -3.98 -10.67 -11.83
N VAL A 211 -4.05 -11.44 -10.75
CA VAL A 211 -5.24 -12.19 -10.34
C VAL A 211 -5.59 -11.81 -8.91
N ALA A 212 -6.77 -11.22 -8.72
CA ALA A 212 -7.20 -10.71 -7.42
C ALA A 212 -8.47 -11.41 -6.93
N ARG A 213 -8.54 -11.72 -5.63
CA ARG A 213 -9.75 -12.19 -4.96
C ARG A 213 -10.19 -11.15 -3.94
N HIS A 214 -11.39 -10.60 -4.15
CA HIS A 214 -12.01 -9.66 -3.22
C HIS A 214 -12.65 -10.42 -2.06
N ARG A 215 -12.56 -9.88 -0.83
CA ARG A 215 -13.10 -10.49 0.39
C ARG A 215 -14.10 -9.60 1.08
N GLU A 216 -13.71 -8.35 1.31
CA GLU A 216 -14.58 -7.36 1.92
C GLU A 216 -14.55 -6.07 1.10
N SER A 217 -15.65 -5.32 1.17
CA SER A 217 -15.76 -4.03 0.53
C SER A 217 -16.70 -3.14 1.32
N GLY A 218 -16.34 -1.87 1.45
CA GLY A 218 -17.23 -0.85 1.99
C GLY A 218 -17.35 0.29 1.00
N ARG A 219 -18.55 0.87 0.92
CA ARG A 219 -18.81 2.08 0.13
C ARG A 219 -19.84 2.93 0.84
N MET A 220 -19.65 4.23 0.84
CA MET A 220 -20.67 5.18 1.29
C MET A 220 -21.13 6.06 0.14
N ALA A 221 -22.33 6.64 0.28
CA ALA A 221 -22.75 7.71 -0.60
C ALA A 221 -21.76 8.90 -0.47
N PRO A 222 -21.49 9.63 -1.57
CA PRO A 222 -20.67 10.84 -1.49
C PRO A 222 -21.23 11.80 -0.42
N ALA A 223 -20.36 12.26 0.47
CA ALA A 223 -20.76 13.18 1.52
C ALA A 223 -21.26 14.48 0.89
N GLN A 224 -22.49 14.85 1.24
CA GLN A 224 -23.09 16.11 0.78
C GLN A 224 -22.63 17.26 1.69
N PRO A 225 -22.60 18.51 1.17
CA PRO A 225 -22.28 19.67 2.00
C PRO A 225 -23.17 19.77 3.24
N GLY A 226 -22.57 19.94 4.41
CA GLY A 226 -23.30 20.03 5.67
C GLY A 226 -23.81 18.70 6.19
N VAL A 227 -23.25 17.58 5.72
CA VAL A 227 -23.48 16.24 6.29
C VAL A 227 -23.33 16.25 7.82
N PRO A 228 -24.17 15.51 8.55
CA PRO A 228 -24.01 15.37 9.99
C PRO A 228 -22.62 14.85 10.36
N VAL A 229 -21.96 15.53 11.30
CA VAL A 229 -20.62 15.17 11.79
C VAL A 229 -20.64 14.93 13.29
N GLU A 230 -19.59 14.26 13.77
CA GLU A 230 -19.42 14.02 15.20
C GLU A 230 -19.33 15.31 16.01
N ASP A 231 -19.78 15.30 17.26
CA ASP A 231 -19.93 16.53 18.05
C ASP A 231 -18.58 17.23 18.30
N PHE A 232 -17.51 16.46 18.44
CA PHE A 232 -16.16 16.99 18.58
C PHE A 232 -15.65 17.62 17.27
N VAL A 233 -16.04 17.10 16.12
CA VAL A 233 -15.73 17.70 14.80
C VAL A 233 -16.55 18.97 14.59
N ALA A 234 -17.82 18.95 15.00
CA ALA A 234 -18.73 20.08 14.86
C ALA A 234 -18.23 21.32 15.62
N LYS A 235 -17.60 21.13 16.79
CA LYS A 235 -17.02 22.21 17.61
C LYS A 235 -15.88 22.93 16.90
N ASP A 236 -15.07 22.20 16.16
CA ASP A 236 -13.82 22.73 15.61
C ASP A 236 -13.98 23.20 14.15
N ARG A 237 -15.09 22.86 13.48
CA ARG A 237 -15.31 23.18 12.05
C ARG A 237 -15.23 24.68 11.73
N ASP A 238 -15.60 25.51 12.70
CA ASP A 238 -15.68 26.96 12.56
C ASP A 238 -14.34 27.63 12.86
N LEU A 239 -13.35 26.86 13.36
CA LEU A 239 -11.96 27.29 13.53
C LEU A 239 -11.20 27.40 12.20
N VAL A 240 -11.71 26.75 11.13
CA VAL A 240 -11.13 26.93 9.79
C VAL A 240 -11.59 28.28 9.23
N VAL A 241 -10.66 29.22 9.10
CA VAL A 241 -10.95 30.60 8.68
C VAL A 241 -10.54 30.81 7.22
N PRO A 242 -11.46 31.25 6.33
CA PRO A 242 -11.10 31.63 4.97
C PRO A 242 -9.97 32.66 4.93
N GLY A 243 -8.99 32.46 4.05
CA GLY A 243 -7.78 33.30 3.96
C GLY A 243 -6.65 32.90 4.91
N ASP A 244 -6.92 32.08 5.93
CA ASP A 244 -5.90 31.57 6.85
C ASP A 244 -5.53 30.12 6.50
N THR A 245 -4.31 29.93 6.02
CA THR A 245 -3.77 28.61 5.67
C THR A 245 -3.42 27.78 6.90
N GLU A 246 -3.01 28.42 7.99
CA GLU A 246 -2.58 27.73 9.22
C GLU A 246 -3.77 27.02 9.86
N SER A 247 -4.94 27.66 9.91
CA SER A 247 -6.17 27.04 10.39
C SER A 247 -6.53 25.73 9.66
N VAL A 248 -6.29 25.65 8.35
CA VAL A 248 -6.50 24.43 7.56
C VAL A 248 -5.46 23.36 7.91
N VAL A 249 -4.20 23.75 8.09
CA VAL A 249 -3.12 22.84 8.47
C VAL A 249 -3.38 22.24 9.86
N GLU A 250 -3.84 23.03 10.81
CA GLU A 250 -4.22 22.56 12.15
C GLU A 250 -5.40 21.60 12.09
N TRP A 251 -6.45 21.94 11.33
CA TRP A 251 -7.57 21.04 11.08
C TRP A 251 -7.11 19.68 10.51
N VAL A 252 -6.24 19.71 9.51
CA VAL A 252 -5.72 18.51 8.85
C VAL A 252 -4.88 17.65 9.80
N LYS A 253 -4.15 18.26 10.74
CA LYS A 253 -3.41 17.52 11.78
C LYS A 253 -4.36 16.81 12.74
N SER A 254 -5.48 17.45 13.10
CA SER A 254 -6.44 16.91 14.08
C SER A 254 -7.40 15.87 13.51
N PHE A 255 -7.96 16.14 12.32
CA PHE A 255 -9.03 15.31 11.74
C PHE A 255 -8.62 14.60 10.46
N GLY A 256 -7.58 15.07 9.79
CA GLY A 256 -7.19 14.61 8.47
C GLY A 256 -7.69 15.51 7.35
N SER A 257 -7.42 15.07 6.14
CA SER A 257 -7.66 15.83 4.90
C SER A 257 -8.70 15.18 4.01
N HIS A 258 -8.77 13.85 4.07
CA HIS A 258 -9.61 13.02 3.24
C HIS A 258 -10.34 12.01 4.11
N TYR A 259 -11.39 11.40 3.58
CA TYR A 259 -12.09 10.28 4.19
C TYR A 259 -12.17 9.11 3.22
N VAL A 260 -12.30 7.90 3.75
CA VAL A 260 -12.49 6.67 2.98
C VAL A 260 -13.91 6.66 2.41
N ALA A 261 -14.07 6.96 1.13
CA ALA A 261 -15.36 6.90 0.44
C ALA A 261 -15.71 5.47 0.02
N SER A 262 -14.70 4.70 -0.39
CA SER A 262 -14.85 3.27 -0.62
C SER A 262 -13.52 2.52 -0.48
N TYR A 263 -13.60 1.22 -0.22
CA TYR A 263 -12.46 0.34 -0.19
C TYR A 263 -12.84 -1.08 -0.60
N VAL A 264 -11.84 -1.85 -1.04
CA VAL A 264 -11.92 -3.30 -1.21
C VAL A 264 -10.66 -3.93 -0.63
N THR A 265 -10.84 -4.95 0.20
CA THR A 265 -9.77 -5.76 0.76
C THR A 265 -9.90 -7.21 0.30
N GLY A 266 -8.78 -7.92 0.32
CA GLY A 266 -8.67 -9.28 -0.19
C GLY A 266 -7.21 -9.66 -0.32
N ASN A 267 -6.84 -10.37 -1.39
CA ASN A 267 -5.45 -10.54 -1.77
C ASN A 267 -5.34 -10.72 -3.29
N SER A 268 -4.14 -10.49 -3.83
CA SER A 268 -3.86 -10.71 -5.25
C SER A 268 -2.48 -11.30 -5.47
N LEU A 269 -2.36 -12.09 -6.54
CA LEU A 269 -1.08 -12.44 -7.13
C LEU A 269 -0.83 -11.56 -8.35
N TYR A 270 0.41 -11.15 -8.55
CA TYR A 270 0.81 -10.45 -9.76
C TYR A 270 2.22 -10.85 -10.21
N GLN A 271 2.48 -10.62 -11.49
CA GLN A 271 3.76 -10.86 -12.13
C GLN A 271 3.97 -9.80 -13.21
N VAL A 272 5.19 -9.25 -13.25
CA VAL A 272 5.59 -8.27 -14.27
C VAL A 272 6.53 -8.93 -15.27
N PHE A 273 6.22 -8.79 -16.55
CA PHE A 273 7.06 -9.24 -17.66
C PHE A 273 7.69 -8.03 -18.33
N VAL A 274 8.97 -8.13 -18.67
CA VAL A 274 9.76 -7.05 -19.27
C VAL A 274 10.12 -7.41 -20.70
N TYR A 275 9.97 -6.44 -21.59
CA TYR A 275 10.20 -6.61 -23.02
C TYR A 275 10.99 -5.44 -23.61
N THR A 276 11.70 -5.73 -24.70
CA THR A 276 12.19 -4.67 -25.60
C THR A 276 11.00 -3.95 -26.26
N PRO A 277 11.12 -2.65 -26.58
CA PRO A 277 10.05 -1.90 -27.24
C PRO A 277 9.59 -2.50 -28.58
N HIS A 278 10.46 -3.18 -29.32
CA HIS A 278 10.11 -3.82 -30.58
C HIS A 278 9.21 -5.05 -30.37
N ILE A 279 9.62 -5.98 -29.51
CA ILE A 279 8.84 -7.18 -29.21
C ILE A 279 7.51 -6.81 -28.56
N TYR A 280 7.54 -5.90 -27.60
CA TYR A 280 6.35 -5.42 -26.92
C TYR A 280 5.29 -4.87 -27.89
N ARG A 281 5.67 -4.02 -28.85
CA ARG A 281 4.73 -3.47 -29.85
C ARG A 281 4.06 -4.57 -30.66
N ARG A 282 4.84 -5.57 -31.11
CA ARG A 282 4.34 -6.70 -31.87
C ARG A 282 3.28 -7.49 -31.09
N ILE A 283 3.55 -7.79 -29.82
CA ILE A 283 2.62 -8.51 -28.94
C ILE A 283 1.37 -7.64 -28.69
N LYS A 284 1.55 -6.35 -28.37
CA LYS A 284 0.46 -5.40 -28.10
C LYS A 284 -0.47 -5.26 -29.32
N GLU A 285 0.08 -5.15 -30.52
CA GLU A 285 -0.68 -5.06 -31.77
C GLU A 285 -1.43 -6.37 -32.06
N ARG A 286 -0.79 -7.53 -31.88
CA ARG A 286 -1.42 -8.84 -32.06
C ARG A 286 -2.63 -9.02 -31.12
N LEU A 287 -2.47 -8.66 -29.85
CA LEU A 287 -3.53 -8.76 -28.85
C LEU A 287 -4.65 -7.73 -29.07
N LYS A 288 -4.32 -6.52 -29.52
CA LYS A 288 -5.33 -5.50 -29.85
C LYS A 288 -6.18 -5.87 -31.07
N THR A 289 -5.56 -6.47 -32.09
CA THR A 289 -6.23 -6.77 -33.37
C THR A 289 -7.08 -8.03 -33.31
N GLN A 290 -6.62 -9.07 -32.61
CA GLN A 290 -7.32 -10.36 -32.54
C GLN A 290 -8.09 -10.58 -31.22
N GLY A 291 -7.72 -9.87 -30.16
CA GLY A 291 -8.22 -10.13 -28.82
C GLY A 291 -7.59 -11.35 -28.15
N VAL A 292 -7.55 -11.37 -26.82
CA VAL A 292 -6.97 -12.47 -26.03
C VAL A 292 -7.69 -13.80 -26.30
N ALA A 293 -9.01 -13.77 -26.49
CA ALA A 293 -9.83 -14.95 -26.71
C ALA A 293 -9.61 -15.64 -28.07
N ALA A 294 -9.04 -14.93 -29.05
CA ALA A 294 -8.72 -15.51 -30.35
C ALA A 294 -7.36 -16.22 -30.38
N LEU A 295 -6.52 -16.01 -29.36
CA LEU A 295 -5.24 -16.68 -29.25
C LEU A 295 -5.40 -18.04 -28.58
N SER A 296 -4.69 -19.05 -29.10
CA SER A 296 -4.59 -20.32 -28.39
C SER A 296 -3.84 -20.14 -27.07
N ALA A 297 -4.11 -20.98 -26.07
CA ALA A 297 -3.39 -20.96 -24.79
C ALA A 297 -1.86 -21.14 -25.00
N VAL A 298 -1.46 -21.90 -26.02
CA VAL A 298 -0.05 -22.12 -26.38
C VAL A 298 0.56 -20.84 -26.96
N GLU A 299 -0.13 -20.16 -27.88
CA GLU A 299 0.35 -18.90 -28.45
C GLU A 299 0.48 -17.82 -27.37
N LEU A 300 -0.53 -17.69 -26.50
CA LEU A 300 -0.47 -16.76 -25.38
C LEU A 300 0.70 -17.09 -24.46
N ALA A 301 0.84 -18.34 -24.01
CA ALA A 301 1.95 -18.76 -23.14
C ALA A 301 3.33 -18.51 -23.77
N SER A 302 3.44 -18.62 -25.10
CA SER A 302 4.67 -18.34 -25.84
C SER A 302 5.08 -16.88 -25.74
N TYR A 303 4.16 -15.91 -25.87
CA TYR A 303 4.48 -14.48 -25.71
C TYR A 303 5.04 -14.14 -24.32
N PHE A 304 4.65 -14.90 -23.31
CA PHE A 304 5.09 -14.74 -21.91
C PHE A 304 6.20 -15.73 -21.52
N SER A 305 6.93 -16.25 -22.51
CA SER A 305 8.08 -17.12 -22.32
C SER A 305 9.41 -16.36 -22.38
N PRO A 306 10.52 -16.97 -21.93
CA PRO A 306 11.87 -16.40 -22.06
C PRO A 306 12.33 -16.16 -23.49
N TRP A 307 11.62 -16.67 -24.51
CA TRP A 307 11.94 -16.38 -25.91
C TRP A 307 11.59 -14.95 -26.31
N TYR A 308 10.56 -14.38 -25.67
CA TYR A 308 10.07 -13.03 -25.96
C TYR A 308 10.39 -12.03 -24.85
N ALA A 309 10.25 -12.44 -23.58
CA ALA A 309 10.50 -11.58 -22.44
C ALA A 309 12.00 -11.49 -22.12
N GLU A 310 12.53 -10.26 -21.99
CA GLU A 310 13.90 -10.02 -21.50
C GLU A 310 14.03 -10.44 -20.04
N HIS A 311 12.95 -10.26 -19.28
CA HIS A 311 12.89 -10.67 -17.89
C HIS A 311 11.49 -11.05 -17.47
N MET A 312 11.42 -12.13 -16.72
CA MET A 312 10.22 -12.60 -16.06
C MET A 312 10.34 -12.30 -14.58
N GLY A 313 9.53 -11.38 -14.10
CA GLY A 313 9.45 -11.06 -12.67
C GLY A 313 9.01 -12.27 -11.86
N ARG A 314 9.37 -12.28 -10.57
CA ARG A 314 8.85 -13.24 -9.62
C ARG A 314 7.34 -13.01 -9.44
N ILE A 315 6.60 -14.10 -9.23
CA ILE A 315 5.21 -14.00 -8.79
C ILE A 315 5.23 -13.44 -7.36
N GLN A 316 4.46 -12.38 -7.13
CA GLN A 316 4.36 -11.69 -5.85
C GLN A 316 2.91 -11.67 -5.38
N SER A 317 2.71 -11.64 -4.07
CA SER A 317 1.40 -11.45 -3.45
C SER A 317 1.28 -10.03 -2.91
N ALA A 318 0.13 -9.38 -3.07
CA ALA A 318 -0.07 -8.02 -2.53
C ALA A 318 0.11 -7.96 -1.00
N SER A 319 -0.18 -9.06 -0.30
CA SER A 319 0.05 -9.17 1.15
C SER A 319 1.48 -9.53 1.55
N GLY A 320 2.30 -10.07 0.64
CA GLY A 320 3.60 -10.67 0.97
C GLY A 320 3.49 -12.06 1.64
N ASN A 321 2.36 -12.74 1.47
CA ASN A 321 2.16 -14.09 1.97
C ASN A 321 3.04 -15.09 1.21
N TYR A 322 4.18 -15.43 1.82
CA TYR A 322 5.17 -16.36 1.27
C TYR A 322 4.60 -17.74 0.95
N THR A 323 3.60 -18.23 1.70
CA THR A 323 2.98 -19.53 1.42
C THR A 323 2.25 -19.52 0.07
N VAL A 324 1.53 -18.43 -0.23
CA VAL A 324 0.84 -18.26 -1.52
C VAL A 324 1.86 -18.08 -2.65
N GLU A 325 2.93 -17.33 -2.42
CA GLU A 325 4.01 -17.14 -3.40
C GLU A 325 4.76 -18.45 -3.70
N ALA A 326 5.06 -19.26 -2.68
CA ALA A 326 5.70 -20.56 -2.83
C ALA A 326 4.79 -21.57 -3.54
N TRP A 327 3.48 -21.56 -3.23
CA TRP A 327 2.49 -22.33 -3.98
C TRP A 327 2.49 -21.92 -5.45
N ALA A 328 2.45 -20.61 -5.74
CA ALA A 328 2.44 -20.11 -7.11
C ALA A 328 3.72 -20.50 -7.86
N ALA A 329 4.89 -20.35 -7.23
CA ALA A 329 6.17 -20.71 -7.81
C ALA A 329 6.30 -22.22 -8.14
N SER A 330 5.61 -23.09 -7.39
CA SER A 330 5.64 -24.53 -7.59
C SER A 330 4.57 -25.04 -8.56
N GLN A 331 3.33 -24.59 -8.40
CA GLN A 331 2.18 -25.09 -9.18
C GLN A 331 2.03 -24.39 -10.54
N LEU A 332 2.47 -23.13 -10.65
CA LEU A 332 2.34 -22.35 -11.88
C LEU A 332 3.53 -22.50 -12.83
N ARG A 333 4.25 -23.62 -12.73
CA ARG A 333 5.38 -23.93 -13.61
C ARG A 333 4.91 -24.33 -15.00
N VAL A 334 5.50 -23.70 -16.01
CA VAL A 334 5.35 -24.02 -17.42
C VAL A 334 6.64 -24.68 -17.90
N ASN A 335 6.53 -25.84 -18.52
CA ASN A 335 7.66 -26.55 -19.10
C ASN A 335 7.97 -25.95 -20.47
N PHE A 336 9.24 -25.62 -20.70
CA PHE A 336 9.72 -25.03 -21.95
C PHE A 336 11.03 -25.69 -22.35
N TYR A 337 10.95 -26.58 -23.34
CA TYR A 337 12.04 -27.47 -23.74
C TYR A 337 12.65 -28.22 -22.55
N PHE A 338 13.87 -27.85 -22.14
CA PHE A 338 14.67 -28.51 -21.11
C PHE A 338 14.65 -27.81 -19.74
N PHE A 339 13.86 -26.74 -19.58
CA PHE A 339 13.72 -26.06 -18.29
C PHE A 339 12.27 -25.67 -18.02
N ALA A 340 11.96 -25.27 -16.79
CA ALA A 340 10.62 -24.88 -16.38
C ALA A 340 10.66 -23.58 -15.58
N TYR A 341 9.71 -22.68 -15.87
CA TYR A 341 9.63 -21.36 -15.24
C TYR A 341 8.23 -21.10 -14.67
N PRO A 342 8.10 -20.33 -13.57
CA PRO A 342 6.81 -19.94 -13.03
C PRO A 342 6.17 -18.85 -13.90
N SER A 343 4.89 -19.02 -14.25
CA SER A 343 4.13 -18.02 -15.00
C SER A 343 2.67 -17.96 -14.56
N LEU A 344 2.24 -16.76 -14.17
CA LEU A 344 0.86 -16.45 -13.78
C LEU A 344 -0.12 -16.66 -14.94
N ILE A 345 0.37 -16.62 -16.19
CA ILE A 345 -0.41 -16.93 -17.39
C ILE A 345 -0.95 -18.36 -17.37
N LYS A 346 -0.33 -19.30 -16.64
CA LYS A 346 -0.84 -20.67 -16.51
C LYS A 346 -2.24 -20.72 -15.89
N LEU A 347 -2.62 -19.72 -15.09
CA LEU A 347 -3.98 -19.61 -14.52
C LEU A 347 -5.04 -19.27 -15.58
N HIS A 348 -4.64 -18.71 -16.73
CA HIS A 348 -5.56 -18.33 -17.78
C HIS A 348 -6.23 -19.58 -18.39
N GLY A 349 -7.52 -19.77 -18.09
CA GLY A 349 -8.31 -20.90 -18.58
C GLY A 349 -8.21 -22.18 -17.74
N ASP A 350 -7.43 -22.19 -16.65
CA ASP A 350 -7.32 -23.35 -15.75
C ASP A 350 -8.22 -23.19 -14.51
N VAL A 351 -9.43 -23.75 -14.60
CA VAL A 351 -10.45 -23.69 -13.56
C VAL A 351 -10.02 -24.42 -12.27
N GLY A 352 -9.20 -25.47 -12.39
CA GLY A 352 -8.73 -26.25 -11.25
C GLY A 352 -7.76 -25.43 -10.39
N LEU A 353 -6.75 -24.82 -11.03
CA LEU A 353 -5.80 -23.95 -10.34
C LEU A 353 -6.47 -22.72 -9.75
N LEU A 354 -7.44 -22.13 -10.46
CA LEU A 354 -8.20 -20.98 -9.95
C LEU A 354 -9.01 -21.33 -8.69
N LYS A 355 -9.62 -22.52 -8.64
CA LYS A 355 -10.35 -22.97 -7.45
C LYS A 355 -9.43 -23.17 -6.24
N THR A 356 -8.23 -23.73 -6.45
CA THR A 356 -7.23 -23.84 -5.37
C THR A 356 -6.77 -22.46 -4.92
N LEU A 357 -6.51 -21.55 -5.86
CA LEU A 357 -6.08 -20.19 -5.58
C LEU A 357 -7.13 -19.38 -4.80
N ASP A 358 -8.43 -19.57 -5.08
CA ASP A 358 -9.52 -18.94 -4.33
C ASP A 358 -9.42 -19.24 -2.83
N GLY A 359 -9.11 -20.48 -2.46
CA GLY A 359 -8.92 -20.87 -1.05
C GLY A 359 -7.66 -20.28 -0.40
N LEU A 360 -6.66 -19.92 -1.19
CA LEU A 360 -5.38 -19.39 -0.69
C LEU A 360 -5.39 -17.86 -0.53
N LEU A 361 -6.10 -17.13 -1.39
CA LEU A 361 -6.13 -15.66 -1.36
C LEU A 361 -7.07 -15.14 -0.28
N GLN A 362 -6.58 -15.06 0.96
CA GLN A 362 -7.32 -14.60 2.14
C GLN A 362 -7.48 -13.06 2.17
N ASN A 363 -8.15 -12.54 3.20
CA ASN A 363 -8.29 -11.09 3.39
C ASN A 363 -7.03 -10.52 4.06
N GLU A 364 -6.04 -10.10 3.27
CA GLU A 364 -4.70 -9.78 3.77
C GLU A 364 -4.10 -8.49 3.17
N ALA A 365 -4.77 -7.83 2.24
CA ALA A 365 -4.28 -6.66 1.53
C ALA A 365 -5.42 -5.71 1.15
N VAL A 366 -5.09 -4.42 1.01
CA VAL A 366 -5.96 -3.42 0.38
C VAL A 366 -5.77 -3.54 -1.12
N LEU A 367 -6.86 -3.72 -1.86
CA LEU A 367 -6.85 -3.89 -3.31
C LEU A 367 -7.39 -2.65 -4.03
N GLN A 368 -8.34 -1.94 -3.41
CA GLN A 368 -8.93 -0.72 -3.94
C GLN A 368 -9.17 0.27 -2.80
N LEU A 369 -9.01 1.56 -3.07
CA LEU A 369 -9.21 2.63 -2.11
C LEU A 369 -9.63 3.91 -2.84
N ASP A 370 -10.74 4.53 -2.42
CA ASP A 370 -11.15 5.86 -2.87
C ASP A 370 -11.17 6.81 -1.67
N LEU A 371 -10.24 7.77 -1.66
CA LEU A 371 -10.16 8.82 -0.66
C LEU A 371 -10.70 10.14 -1.22
N ARG A 372 -11.64 10.75 -0.51
CA ARG A 372 -12.27 12.02 -0.90
C ARG A 372 -12.05 13.10 0.14
N THR A 373 -12.00 14.35 -0.28
CA THR A 373 -11.73 15.49 0.60
C THR A 373 -12.75 15.62 1.71
N LEU A 374 -12.32 16.08 2.89
CA LEU A 374 -13.22 16.40 4.01
C LEU A 374 -13.99 17.71 3.84
N ALA A 375 -13.86 18.38 2.68
CA ALA A 375 -14.58 19.62 2.41
C ALA A 375 -16.08 19.58 2.74
N PRO A 376 -16.84 18.48 2.48
CA PRO A 376 -18.27 18.42 2.80
C PRO A 376 -18.65 18.64 4.27
N VAL A 377 -17.70 18.52 5.21
CA VAL A 377 -17.90 18.83 6.65
C VAL A 377 -18.27 20.30 6.86
N PHE A 378 -17.76 21.21 6.02
CA PHE A 378 -18.01 22.63 6.15
C PHE A 378 -19.33 23.03 5.49
N GLN A 379 -20.21 23.66 6.24
CA GLN A 379 -21.49 24.16 5.73
C GLN A 379 -21.29 25.34 4.76
N SER A 380 -20.42 26.29 5.13
CA SER A 380 -20.12 27.47 4.32
C SER A 380 -19.47 27.09 2.97
N PRO A 381 -20.02 27.53 1.82
CA PRO A 381 -19.38 27.36 0.51
C PRO A 381 -17.98 27.98 0.43
N GLU A 382 -17.79 29.14 1.05
CA GLU A 382 -16.52 29.86 1.06
C GLU A 382 -15.43 29.05 1.78
N ARG A 383 -15.73 28.54 2.98
CA ARG A 383 -14.81 27.69 3.74
C ARG A 383 -14.49 26.38 3.02
N ARG A 384 -15.49 25.78 2.34
CA ARG A 384 -15.28 24.60 1.50
C ARG A 384 -14.31 24.88 0.36
N HIS A 385 -14.47 26.02 -0.32
CA HIS A 385 -13.60 26.41 -1.41
C HIS A 385 -12.18 26.65 -0.88
N TRP A 386 -12.05 27.40 0.20
CA TRP A 386 -10.77 27.69 0.84
C TRP A 386 -10.02 26.44 1.29
N PHE A 387 -10.70 25.52 1.99
CA PHE A 387 -10.11 24.25 2.42
C PHE A 387 -9.59 23.45 1.21
N ASN A 388 -10.39 23.37 0.16
CA ASN A 388 -10.03 22.67 -1.06
C ASN A 388 -8.85 23.30 -1.79
N GLU A 389 -8.78 24.63 -1.84
CA GLU A 389 -7.67 25.37 -2.44
C GLU A 389 -6.37 25.09 -1.70
N VAL A 390 -6.37 25.18 -0.36
CA VAL A 390 -5.19 24.89 0.46
C VAL A 390 -4.75 23.44 0.29
N VAL A 391 -5.69 22.48 0.32
CA VAL A 391 -5.38 21.05 0.12
C VAL A 391 -4.80 20.80 -1.28
N ASP A 392 -5.38 21.39 -2.32
CA ASP A 392 -4.91 21.26 -3.71
C ASP A 392 -3.51 21.83 -3.88
N ASN A 393 -3.26 23.04 -3.38
CA ASN A 393 -1.95 23.68 -3.42
C ASN A 393 -0.89 22.85 -2.71
N GLN A 394 -1.21 22.31 -1.52
CA GLN A 394 -0.27 21.44 -0.81
C GLN A 394 0.00 20.16 -1.60
N LEU A 395 -1.03 19.43 -2.04
CA LEU A 395 -0.84 18.18 -2.79
C LEU A 395 0.00 18.37 -4.05
N LYS A 396 -0.21 19.46 -4.79
CA LYS A 396 0.62 19.82 -5.96
C LYS A 396 2.08 20.05 -5.58
N LEU A 397 2.36 20.75 -4.48
CA LEU A 397 3.73 20.94 -3.99
C LEU A 397 4.40 19.60 -3.64
N TRP A 398 3.68 18.69 -3.00
CA TRP A 398 4.19 17.34 -2.69
C TRP A 398 4.43 16.52 -3.96
N GLU A 399 3.51 16.57 -4.93
CA GLU A 399 3.66 15.89 -6.21
C GLU A 399 4.88 16.35 -6.99
N VAL A 400 5.22 17.65 -6.95
CA VAL A 400 6.41 18.17 -7.62
C VAL A 400 7.70 17.83 -6.86
N ASN A 401 7.69 17.95 -5.53
CA ASN A 401 8.91 17.81 -4.72
C ASN A 401 9.36 16.35 -4.51
N MET A 402 8.42 15.39 -4.56
CA MET A 402 8.71 13.99 -4.27
C MET A 402 8.76 13.11 -5.52
N SER A 403 8.52 13.65 -6.72
CA SER A 403 8.41 12.84 -7.94
C SER A 403 9.63 12.75 -8.83
#